data_AF-A0A537GJ94-F1
#
_entry.id   AF-A0A537GJ94-F1
#
_cell.length_a   1.000
_cell.length_b   1.000
_cell.length_c   1.000
_cell.angle_alpha   90.00
_cell.angle_beta   90.00
_cell.angle_gamma   90.00
#
_symmetry.space_group_name_H-M   'P 1'
#
loop_
_entity.id
_entity.type
_entity.pdbx_description
1 polymer ?
#
loop_
_entity_poly.entity_id
_entity_poly.type
_entity_poly.pdbx_seq_one_letter_code
_entity_poly.pdbx_strand_id
1 'polypeptide(L)'
;MNSATVLVCAHNEEDYIGDCLESILRQKRSAGFIIVVADRCTDRTVDLAKKQLEKSPSLILQKHRLNWRNSISENLQLGFSRAIGDALVIVDADMTLPPDFLAIVLPQMDRFAVVSAIAKTDSSRSVLNRLVSVWELTYTFSPLGEQPRGGAR
;
A
#
# COMPACT_ATOMS: atom_id res chain seq x y z
N MET A 1 -20.95 8.71 -2.55
CA MET A 1 -19.85 9.23 -1.70
C MET A 1 -19.30 7.99 -1.03
N ASN A 2 -18.14 7.48 -1.46
CA ASN A 2 -17.56 6.30 -0.82
C ASN A 2 -16.31 6.78 -0.10
N SER A 3 -16.41 6.92 1.22
CA SER A 3 -15.25 7.18 2.08
C SER A 3 -14.38 5.94 2.06
N ALA A 4 -13.07 6.07 1.96
CA ALA A 4 -12.17 4.94 2.01
C ALA A 4 -11.52 4.83 3.39
N THR A 5 -10.84 3.71 3.64
CA THR A 5 -9.73 3.62 4.57
C THR A 5 -8.53 3.10 3.78
N VAL A 6 -7.41 3.81 3.83
CA VAL A 6 -6.13 3.28 3.34
C VAL A 6 -5.44 2.55 4.48
N LEU A 7 -5.16 1.27 4.30
CA LEU A 7 -4.46 0.42 5.24
C LEU A 7 -3.04 0.14 4.75
N VAL A 8 -2.06 0.53 5.56
CA VAL A 8 -0.64 0.28 5.35
C VAL A 8 -0.13 -0.66 6.43
N CYS A 9 0.46 -1.78 6.04
CA CYS A 9 1.15 -2.68 6.95
C CYS A 9 2.66 -2.47 6.82
N ALA A 10 3.36 -2.25 7.93
CA ALA A 10 4.79 -1.92 7.92
C ALA A 10 5.57 -2.80 8.91
N HIS A 11 6.77 -3.25 8.52
CA HIS A 11 7.73 -3.93 9.39
C HIS A 11 9.15 -3.44 9.06
N ASN A 12 9.67 -2.53 9.87
CA ASN A 12 10.98 -1.89 9.65
C ASN A 12 11.14 -1.22 8.27
N GLU A 13 10.28 -0.25 8.00
CA GLU A 13 10.15 0.47 6.72
C GLU A 13 10.58 1.93 6.85
N GLU A 14 11.53 2.26 7.73
CA GLU A 14 11.93 3.65 7.98
C GLU A 14 12.42 4.40 6.73
N ASP A 15 12.98 3.67 5.76
CA ASP A 15 13.46 4.21 4.49
C ASP A 15 12.33 4.56 3.51
N TYR A 16 11.14 3.95 3.65
CA TYR A 16 10.08 4.02 2.63
C TYR A 16 8.75 4.59 3.14
N ILE A 17 8.44 4.40 4.43
CA ILE A 17 7.14 4.77 5.00
C ILE A 17 6.81 6.25 4.83
N GLY A 18 7.82 7.12 4.82
CA GLY A 18 7.66 8.55 4.56
C GLY A 18 7.12 8.83 3.15
N ASP A 19 7.78 8.29 2.12
CA ASP A 19 7.39 8.43 0.71
C ASP A 19 6.00 7.81 0.46
N CYS A 20 5.74 6.64 1.06
CA CYS A 20 4.44 5.95 0.98
C CYS A 20 3.31 6.84 1.50
N LEU A 21 3.41 7.30 2.75
CA LEU A 21 2.39 8.12 3.39
C LEU A 21 2.23 9.49 2.72
N GLU A 22 3.31 10.13 2.28
CA GLU A 22 3.23 11.37 1.50
C GLU A 22 2.44 11.15 0.20
N SER A 23 2.67 10.04 -0.51
CA SER A 23 1.95 9.73 -1.76
C SER A 23 0.44 9.50 -1.54
N ILE A 24 0.06 8.95 -0.38
CA ILE A 24 -1.34 8.76 0.04
C ILE A 24 -1.98 10.10 0.40
N LEU A 25 -1.28 10.96 1.14
CA LEU A 25 -1.77 12.28 1.56
C LEU A 25 -1.93 13.25 0.38
N ARG A 26 -1.12 13.11 -0.67
CA ARG A 26 -1.18 13.94 -1.89
C ARG A 26 -2.22 13.48 -2.92
N GLN A 27 -3.01 12.46 -2.62
CA GLN A 27 -4.03 11.98 -3.56
C GLN A 27 -5.05 13.08 -3.87
N LYS A 28 -5.38 13.25 -5.15
CA LYS A 28 -6.41 14.19 -5.63
C LYS A 28 -7.77 13.92 -5.00
N ARG A 29 -8.05 12.65 -4.68
CA ARG A 29 -9.21 12.22 -3.88
C ARG A 29 -8.68 11.68 -2.55
N SER A 30 -9.07 12.31 -1.44
CA SER A 30 -8.63 11.91 -0.10
C SER A 30 -9.10 10.50 0.28
N ALA A 31 -8.24 9.79 1.02
CA ALA A 31 -8.50 8.48 1.58
C ALA A 31 -9.58 8.48 2.68
N GLY A 32 -9.96 9.62 3.26
CA GLY A 32 -10.96 9.69 4.35
C GLY A 32 -10.41 9.23 5.71
N PHE A 33 -9.72 8.10 5.77
CA PHE A 33 -9.02 7.60 6.96
C PHE A 33 -7.77 6.79 6.59
N ILE A 34 -6.73 6.84 7.41
CA ILE A 34 -5.48 6.09 7.19
C ILE A 34 -5.17 5.23 8.40
N ILE A 35 -4.92 3.94 8.20
CA ILE A 35 -4.49 3.02 9.24
C ILE A 35 -3.10 2.53 8.91
N VAL A 36 -2.18 2.65 9.86
CA VAL A 36 -0.85 2.01 9.79
C VAL A 36 -0.79 0.90 10.83
N VAL A 37 -0.57 -0.33 10.39
CA VAL A 37 -0.25 -1.45 11.27
C VAL A 37 1.26 -1.62 11.30
N ALA A 38 1.88 -1.15 12.38
CA ALA A 38 3.31 -1.32 12.64
C ALA A 38 3.53 -2.67 13.33
N ASP A 39 3.97 -3.65 12.54
CA ASP A 39 4.23 -5.01 12.99
C ASP A 39 5.65 -5.10 13.54
N ARG A 40 5.82 -5.14 14.86
CA ARG A 40 7.10 -5.42 15.54
C ARG A 40 8.27 -4.57 15.03
N CYS A 41 7.99 -3.31 14.67
CA CYS A 41 9.05 -2.40 14.23
C CYS A 41 10.01 -2.12 15.40
N THR A 42 11.30 -2.14 15.09
CA THR A 42 12.42 -1.83 15.99
C THR A 42 13.21 -0.60 15.55
N ASP A 43 12.85 -0.05 14.40
CA ASP A 43 13.46 1.11 13.77
C ASP A 43 12.58 2.36 13.93
N ARG A 44 12.82 3.41 13.14
CA ARG A 44 12.08 4.68 13.24
C ARG A 44 10.75 4.70 12.49
N THR A 45 10.29 3.57 11.94
CA THR A 45 9.05 3.49 11.15
C THR A 45 7.86 4.15 11.85
N VAL A 46 7.64 3.81 13.12
CA VAL A 46 6.50 4.31 13.90
C VAL A 46 6.59 5.82 14.12
N ASP A 47 7.77 6.34 14.43
CA ASP A 47 7.97 7.75 14.69
C ASP A 47 7.81 8.59 13.43
N LEU A 48 8.30 8.08 12.30
CA LEU A 48 8.10 8.69 10.98
C LEU A 48 6.62 8.72 10.61
N ALA A 49 5.90 7.60 10.79
CA ALA A 49 4.47 7.52 10.52
C ALA A 49 3.65 8.49 11.39
N LYS A 50 3.96 8.57 12.70
CA LYS A 50 3.32 9.52 13.63
C LYS A 50 3.51 10.96 13.19
N LYS A 51 4.75 11.33 12.87
CA LYS A 51 5.09 12.68 12.43
C LYS A 51 4.35 13.06 11.15
N GLN A 52 4.30 12.13 10.19
CA GLN A 52 3.69 12.34 8.89
C GLN A 52 2.14 12.45 8.97
N LEU A 53 1.53 11.71 9.89
CA LEU A 53 0.07 11.62 10.03
C LEU A 53 -0.53 12.53 11.11
N GLU A 54 0.28 13.36 11.78
CA GLU A 54 -0.13 14.22 12.91
C GLU A 54 -1.39 15.04 12.65
N LYS A 55 -1.58 15.51 11.41
CA LYS A 55 -2.70 16.38 10.99
C LYS A 55 -3.77 15.67 10.17
N SER A 56 -3.71 14.34 10.08
CA SER A 56 -4.57 13.54 9.21
C SER A 56 -5.45 12.60 10.03
N PRO A 57 -6.72 12.37 9.64
CA PRO A 57 -7.56 11.34 10.26
C PRO A 57 -6.90 9.97 10.11
N SER A 58 -6.32 9.47 11.20
CA SER A 58 -5.47 8.28 11.14
C SER A 58 -5.41 7.50 12.45
N LEU A 59 -4.98 6.24 12.35
CA LEU A 59 -4.74 5.34 13.47
C LEU A 59 -3.47 4.52 13.24
N ILE A 60 -2.57 4.52 14.22
CA ILE A 60 -1.35 3.70 14.20
C ILE A 60 -1.50 2.56 15.21
N LEU A 61 -1.57 1.32 14.72
CA LEU A 61 -1.68 0.11 15.50
C LEU A 61 -0.30 -0.54 15.61
N GLN A 62 0.30 -0.47 16.80
CA GLN A 62 1.59 -1.11 17.07
C GLN A 62 1.36 -2.52 17.61
N LYS A 63 1.93 -3.51 16.93
CA LYS A 63 1.89 -4.91 17.32
C LYS A 63 3.26 -5.34 17.82
N HIS A 64 3.37 -5.78 19.07
CA HIS A 64 4.66 -6.20 19.65
C HIS A 64 4.91 -7.71 19.60
N ARG A 65 3.92 -8.51 19.19
CA ARG A 65 4.03 -9.98 19.09
C ARG A 65 3.20 -10.52 17.93
N LEU A 66 3.61 -11.67 17.39
CA LEU A 66 2.87 -12.40 16.38
C LEU A 66 1.92 -13.38 17.06
N ASN A 67 0.61 -13.28 16.81
CA ASN A 67 -0.36 -14.24 17.36
C ASN A 67 -0.84 -15.28 16.33
N TRP A 68 -0.65 -15.02 15.03
CA TRP A 68 -1.03 -15.93 13.95
C TRP A 68 0.20 -16.53 13.28
N ARG A 69 0.03 -17.64 12.55
CA ARG A 69 1.14 -18.23 11.78
C ARG A 69 1.66 -17.28 10.70
N ASN A 70 0.77 -16.52 10.07
CA ASN A 70 1.10 -15.56 9.02
C ASN A 70 0.91 -14.14 9.54
N SER A 71 2.01 -13.35 9.56
CA SER A 71 1.99 -12.00 10.10
C SER A 71 1.20 -11.03 9.24
N ILE A 72 1.32 -11.10 7.91
CA ILE A 72 0.59 -10.18 7.02
C ILE A 72 -0.92 -10.42 7.12
N SER A 73 -1.37 -11.68 7.21
CA SER A 73 -2.79 -11.98 7.42
C SER A 73 -3.32 -11.40 8.73
N GLU A 74 -2.53 -11.47 9.81
CA GLU A 74 -2.88 -10.85 11.09
C GLU A 74 -2.94 -9.32 10.99
N ASN A 75 -1.97 -8.71 10.31
CA ASN A 75 -1.89 -7.26 10.15
C ASN A 75 -3.08 -6.74 9.33
N LEU A 76 -3.43 -7.42 8.24
CA LEU A 76 -4.58 -7.11 7.40
C LEU A 76 -5.89 -7.24 8.19
N GLN A 77 -6.06 -8.32 8.97
CA GLN A 77 -7.24 -8.51 9.81
C GLN A 77 -7.35 -7.42 10.88
N LEU A 78 -6.24 -7.07 11.53
CA LEU A 78 -6.20 -6.04 12.56
C LEU A 78 -6.58 -4.67 11.97
N GLY A 79 -6.01 -4.32 10.82
CA GLY A 79 -6.35 -3.10 10.09
C GLY A 79 -7.82 -3.06 9.64
N PHE A 80 -8.29 -4.15 9.02
CA PHE A 80 -9.69 -4.29 8.58
C PHE A 80 -10.68 -4.11 9.74
N SER A 81 -10.40 -4.68 10.92
CA SER A 81 -11.28 -4.56 12.09
C SER A 81 -11.44 -3.13 12.62
N ARG A 82 -10.58 -2.20 12.19
CA ARG A 82 -10.59 -0.78 12.56
C ARG A 82 -10.92 0.13 11.39
N ALA A 83 -11.07 -0.42 10.19
CA ALA A 83 -11.38 0.34 8.99
C ALA A 83 -12.79 0.92 9.06
N ILE A 84 -12.94 2.10 8.45
CA ILE A 84 -14.21 2.82 8.33
C ILE A 84 -14.47 3.19 6.87
N GLY A 85 -15.73 3.49 6.56
CA GLY A 85 -16.16 3.80 5.19
C GLY A 85 -16.43 2.55 4.36
N ASP A 86 -16.58 2.77 3.06
CA ASP A 86 -17.17 1.82 2.12
C ASP A 86 -16.12 1.04 1.32
N ALA A 87 -14.86 1.48 1.35
CA ALA A 87 -13.76 0.85 0.64
C ALA A 87 -12.52 0.71 1.53
N LEU A 88 -11.93 -0.49 1.55
CA LEU A 88 -10.60 -0.71 2.11
C LEU A 88 -9.58 -0.74 0.97
N VAL A 89 -8.60 0.15 1.02
CA VAL A 89 -7.49 0.21 0.06
C VAL A 89 -6.23 -0.24 0.77
N ILE A 90 -5.69 -1.39 0.37
CA ILE A 90 -4.45 -1.95 0.96
C ILE A 90 -3.27 -1.44 0.14
N VAL A 91 -2.27 -0.88 0.82
CA VAL A 91 -1.06 -0.33 0.22
C VAL A 91 0.14 -0.82 1.02
N ASP A 92 1.13 -1.39 0.33
CA ASP A 92 2.38 -1.81 0.97
C ASP A 92 3.20 -0.57 1.39
N ALA A 93 3.94 -0.68 2.50
CA ALA A 93 4.67 0.44 3.09
C ALA A 93 5.88 0.90 2.26
N ASP A 94 6.33 0.07 1.31
CA ASP A 94 7.42 0.32 0.37
C ASP A 94 6.93 0.84 -1.00
N MET A 95 5.62 1.10 -1.13
CA MET A 95 5.00 1.55 -2.38
C MET A 95 4.63 3.03 -2.36
N THR A 96 4.63 3.64 -3.55
CA THR A 96 4.10 4.98 -3.77
C THR A 96 2.94 4.95 -4.76
N LEU A 97 1.95 5.80 -4.54
CA LEU A 97 0.77 5.91 -5.39
C LEU A 97 0.89 7.07 -6.38
N PRO A 98 0.45 6.91 -7.65
CA PRO A 98 0.30 8.06 -8.54
C PRO A 98 -0.79 9.01 -7.99
N PRO A 99 -0.70 10.34 -8.20
CA PRO A 99 -1.58 11.31 -7.53
C PRO A 99 -3.09 11.15 -7.77
N ASP A 100 -3.48 10.46 -8.83
CA ASP A 100 -4.86 10.20 -9.23
C ASP A 100 -5.34 8.77 -8.92
N PHE A 101 -4.52 7.95 -8.26
CA PHE A 101 -4.83 6.56 -7.94
C PHE A 101 -6.22 6.40 -7.30
N LEU A 102 -6.46 7.07 -6.17
CA LEU A 102 -7.74 6.97 -5.45
C LEU A 102 -8.91 7.57 -6.25
N ALA A 103 -8.65 8.56 -7.10
CA ALA A 103 -9.67 9.13 -7.97
C ALA A 103 -10.09 8.13 -9.07
N ILE A 104 -9.19 7.26 -9.50
CA ILE A 104 -9.43 6.23 -10.52
C ILE A 104 -10.09 4.98 -9.91
N VAL A 105 -9.56 4.45 -8.80
CA VAL A 105 -9.98 3.13 -8.28
C VAL A 105 -11.27 3.19 -7.48
N LEU A 106 -11.49 4.24 -6.67
CA LEU A 106 -12.66 4.29 -5.78
C LEU A 106 -14.01 4.29 -6.52
N PRO A 107 -14.19 4.98 -7.67
CA PRO A 107 -15.42 4.86 -8.45
C PRO A 107 -15.67 3.46 -9.03
N GLN A 108 -14.64 2.64 -9.21
CA GLN A 108 -14.80 1.28 -9.74
C GLN A 108 -15.39 0.32 -8.70
N MET A 109 -15.26 0.63 -7.41
CA MET A 109 -15.81 -0.17 -6.31
C MET A 109 -17.34 -0.21 -6.30
N ASP A 110 -18.02 0.72 -6.98
CA ASP A 110 -19.48 0.69 -7.15
C ASP A 110 -19.92 -0.44 -8.11
N ARG A 111 -18.98 -0.96 -8.91
CA ARG A 111 -19.24 -1.99 -9.94
C ARG A 111 -18.55 -3.31 -9.65
N PHE A 112 -17.41 -3.28 -8.95
CA PHE A 112 -16.57 -4.45 -8.69
C PHE A 112 -16.33 -4.62 -7.20
N ALA A 113 -16.32 -5.86 -6.74
CA ALA A 113 -15.99 -6.18 -5.34
C ALA A 113 -14.50 -5.97 -5.02
N VAL A 114 -13.63 -6.13 -6.02
CA VAL A 114 -12.17 -6.00 -5.89
C VAL A 114 -11.60 -5.31 -7.12
N VAL A 115 -10.72 -4.34 -6.88
CA VAL A 115 -9.96 -3.64 -7.91
C VAL A 115 -8.47 -3.77 -7.55
N SER A 116 -7.66 -4.26 -8.47
CA SER A 116 -6.21 -4.39 -8.29
C SER A 116 -5.48 -3.44 -9.22
N ALA A 117 -4.34 -2.94 -8.75
CA ALA A 117 -3.42 -2.18 -9.57
C ALA A 117 -2.18 -3.01 -9.90
N ILE A 118 -1.48 -2.60 -10.96
CA ILE A 118 -0.20 -3.19 -11.35
C ILE A 118 0.90 -2.33 -10.74
N ALA A 119 1.73 -2.93 -9.89
CA ALA A 119 2.97 -2.31 -9.43
C ALA A 119 3.95 -2.19 -10.59
N LYS A 120 4.65 -1.06 -10.67
CA LYS A 120 5.66 -0.79 -11.70
C LYS A 120 6.94 -0.30 -11.05
N THR A 121 8.07 -0.68 -11.63
CA THR A 121 9.36 -0.20 -11.17
C THR A 121 9.51 1.29 -11.47
N ASP A 122 9.89 2.08 -10.46
CA ASP A 122 10.28 3.47 -10.67
C ASP A 122 11.66 3.53 -11.37
N SER A 123 11.60 3.77 -12.68
CA SER A 123 12.75 3.89 -13.58
C SER A 123 13.71 5.05 -13.24
N SER A 124 13.27 6.01 -12.41
CA SER A 124 14.04 7.21 -12.08
C SER A 124 15.07 6.99 -10.96
N ARG A 125 14.90 5.95 -10.14
CA ARG A 125 15.72 5.69 -8.95
C ARG A 125 17.14 5.22 -9.26
N SER A 126 17.34 4.42 -10.31
CA SER A 126 18.68 3.90 -10.67
C SER A 126 18.78 3.42 -12.11
N VAL A 127 20.02 3.21 -12.60
CA VAL A 127 20.26 2.61 -13.93
C VAL A 127 19.70 1.19 -14.00
N LEU A 128 19.84 0.40 -12.93
CA LEU A 128 19.27 -0.95 -12.87
C LEU A 128 17.74 -0.90 -12.91
N ASN A 129 17.11 0.03 -12.19
CA ASN A 129 15.66 0.23 -12.24
C ASN A 129 15.19 0.59 -13.64
N ARG A 130 15.96 1.40 -14.38
CA ARG A 130 15.64 1.72 -15.77
C ARG A 130 15.68 0.48 -16.65
N LEU A 131 16.69 -0.39 -16.49
CA LEU A 131 16.76 -1.65 -17.23
C LEU A 131 15.58 -2.57 -16.88
N VAL A 132 15.24 -2.68 -15.60
CA VAL A 132 14.06 -3.46 -15.15
C VAL A 132 12.77 -2.86 -15.73
N SER A 133 12.60 -1.54 -15.76
CA SER A 133 11.41 -0.92 -16.36
C SER A 133 11.29 -1.15 -17.86
N VAL A 134 12.42 -1.19 -18.59
CA VAL A 134 12.43 -1.51 -20.02
C VAL A 134 12.05 -2.98 -20.21
N TRP A 135 12.61 -3.86 -19.38
CA TRP A 135 12.22 -5.26 -19.32
C TRP A 135 10.71 -5.36 -19.06
N GLU A 136 10.14 -4.76 -18.01
CA GLU A 136 8.69 -4.73 -17.71
C GLU A 136 7.83 -4.25 -18.89
N LEU A 137 8.26 -3.21 -19.63
CA LEU A 137 7.57 -2.77 -20.84
C LEU A 137 7.55 -3.86 -21.91
N THR A 138 8.65 -4.59 -22.07
CA THR A 138 8.74 -5.71 -23.02
C THR A 138 7.90 -6.92 -22.65
N TYR A 139 7.60 -7.15 -21.37
CA TYR A 139 6.69 -8.22 -20.91
C TYR A 139 5.29 -8.09 -21.52
N THR A 140 4.84 -6.85 -21.76
CA THR A 140 3.47 -6.61 -22.24
C THR A 140 3.27 -7.10 -23.67
N PHE A 141 4.33 -7.19 -24.49
CA PHE A 141 4.26 -7.59 -25.90
C PHE A 141 5.07 -8.84 -26.28
N SER A 142 5.94 -9.35 -25.39
CA SER A 142 6.68 -10.59 -25.59
C SER A 142 6.88 -11.32 -24.25
N PRO A 143 5.91 -12.11 -23.78
CA PRO A 143 5.91 -12.66 -22.42
C PRO A 143 6.90 -13.82 -22.17
N LEU A 144 7.86 -14.09 -23.07
CA LEU A 144 9.00 -15.02 -22.92
C LEU A 144 8.75 -16.31 -22.09
N GLY A 145 7.61 -16.99 -22.31
CA GLY A 145 7.29 -18.26 -21.65
C GLY A 145 6.69 -18.15 -20.25
N GLU A 146 6.05 -17.03 -19.92
CA GLU A 146 5.39 -16.82 -18.65
C GLU A 146 4.24 -17.82 -18.39
N GLN A 147 4.09 -18.21 -17.12
CA GLN A 147 2.93 -18.92 -16.59
C GLN A 147 2.28 -18.05 -15.50
N PRO A 148 0.96 -18.19 -15.24
CA PRO A 148 0.30 -17.45 -14.18
C PRO A 148 1.06 -17.57 -12.84
N ARG A 149 1.43 -16.43 -12.26
CA ARG A 149 1.99 -16.35 -10.90
C ARG A 149 0.97 -15.66 -10.01
N GLY A 150 0.19 -16.45 -9.28
CA GLY A 150 -0.72 -15.97 -8.25
C GLY A 150 -1.83 -16.96 -7.89
N GLY A 151 -1.95 -17.24 -6.58
CA GLY A 151 -3.23 -17.54 -5.93
C GLY A 151 -3.68 -19.00 -5.76
N ALA A 152 -3.05 -19.99 -6.37
CA ALA A 152 -3.10 -21.40 -5.97
C ALA A 152 -2.10 -22.17 -6.82
N ARG A 153 -1.16 -22.85 -6.19
CA ARG A 153 -0.59 -24.09 -6.73
C ARG A 153 -0.98 -25.20 -5.78
#